data_AF-A0A965XNE2-F1
#
_entry.id   AF-A0A965XNE2-F1
#
_cell.length_a   1.000
_cell.length_b   1.000
_cell.length_c   1.000
_cell.angle_alpha   90.00
_cell.angle_beta   90.00
_cell.angle_gamma   90.00
#
_symmetry.space_group_name_H-M   'P 1'
#
loop_
_entity.id
_entity.type
_entity.pdbx_description
1 polymer ?
#
loop_
_entity_poly.entity_id
_entity_poly.type
_entity_poly.pdbx_seq_one_letter_code
_entity_poly.pdbx_strand_id
1 'polypeptide(L)'
;MIIIFSLLMILAFTLATSLACRRIILWREAEIHSLTGREKDIEQQYRALKLELSTLKDDILGLETALDKLQSTVRPQEQGSPEPGAATVNFEEFLISQGIVNQEQCERAVRFITASGNGNLRMEDALVLLGFASYKDVKAARKKFQP
;
A
#
# COMPACT_ATOMS: atom_id res chain seq x y z
N MET A 1 -10.47 54.39 -53.03
CA MET A 1 -10.67 52.93 -53.05
C MET A 1 -9.77 52.17 -52.07
N ILE A 2 -8.48 52.48 -51.97
CA ILE A 2 -7.51 51.73 -51.12
C ILE A 2 -7.91 51.71 -49.62
N ILE A 3 -8.37 52.84 -49.08
CA ILE A 3 -8.73 52.97 -47.65
C ILE A 3 -9.96 52.12 -47.27
N ILE A 4 -10.92 51.97 -48.19
CA ILE A 4 -12.12 51.17 -47.96
C ILE A 4 -11.75 49.68 -47.92
N PHE A 5 -10.83 49.25 -48.79
CA PHE A 5 -10.36 47.87 -48.82
C PHE A 5 -9.58 47.50 -47.56
N SER A 6 -8.71 48.39 -47.05
CA SER A 6 -7.99 48.13 -45.80
C SER A 6 -8.93 48.06 -44.58
N LEU A 7 -9.95 48.93 -44.50
CA LEU A 7 -10.99 48.85 -43.46
C LEU A 7 -11.76 47.52 -43.52
N LEU A 8 -12.10 47.05 -44.72
CA LEU A 8 -12.83 45.79 -44.91
C LEU A 8 -11.99 44.57 -44.50
N MET A 9 -10.68 44.59 -44.79
CA MET A 9 -9.73 43.56 -44.34
C MET A 9 -9.56 43.54 -42.82
N ILE A 10 -9.47 44.70 -42.18
CA ILE A 10 -9.39 44.80 -40.72
C ILE A 10 -10.66 44.25 -40.07
N LEU A 11 -11.83 44.58 -40.62
CA LEU A 11 -13.12 44.06 -40.13
C LEU A 11 -13.20 42.53 -40.27
N ALA A 12 -12.77 41.98 -41.41
CA ALA A 12 -12.74 40.53 -41.63
C ALA A 12 -11.79 39.84 -40.63
N PHE A 13 -10.63 40.44 -40.35
CA PHE A 13 -9.66 39.91 -39.40
C PHE A 13 -10.16 39.94 -37.95
N THR A 14 -10.83 41.00 -37.53
CA THR A 14 -11.40 41.09 -36.17
C THR A 14 -12.56 40.12 -35.98
N LEU A 15 -13.40 39.91 -37.01
CA LEU A 15 -14.46 38.91 -36.98
C LEU A 15 -13.89 37.48 -36.91
N ALA A 16 -12.87 37.18 -37.69
CA ALA A 16 -12.21 35.87 -37.68
C ALA A 16 -11.57 35.57 -36.31
N THR A 17 -10.87 36.54 -35.73
CA THR A 17 -10.25 36.38 -34.40
C THR A 17 -11.29 36.26 -33.29
N SER A 18 -12.39 37.02 -33.36
CA SER A 18 -13.52 36.90 -32.42
C SER A 18 -14.15 35.50 -32.45
N LEU A 19 -14.38 34.95 -33.64
CA LEU A 19 -14.90 33.58 -33.81
C LEU A 19 -13.93 32.52 -33.29
N ALA A 20 -12.63 32.69 -33.55
CA ALA A 20 -11.60 31.78 -33.05
C ALA A 20 -11.53 31.79 -31.51
N CYS A 21 -11.53 32.97 -30.89
CA CYS A 21 -11.56 33.11 -29.43
C CYS A 21 -12.80 32.43 -28.83
N ARG A 22 -13.98 32.63 -29.43
CA ARG A 22 -15.22 32.00 -28.95
C ARG A 22 -15.16 30.47 -28.99
N ARG A 23 -14.57 29.90 -30.04
CA ARG A 23 -14.41 28.44 -30.16
C ARG A 23 -13.44 27.88 -29.11
N ILE A 24 -12.35 28.61 -28.82
CA ILE A 24 -11.38 28.21 -27.80
C ILE A 24 -12.00 28.26 -26.40
N ILE A 25 -12.83 29.27 -26.10
CA ILE A 25 -13.54 29.37 -24.82
C ILE A 25 -14.47 28.18 -24.62
N LEU A 26 -15.29 27.84 -25.63
CA LEU A 26 -16.18 26.67 -25.58
C LEU A 26 -15.41 25.37 -25.34
N TRP A 27 -14.25 25.20 -25.98
CA TRP A 27 -13.40 24.03 -25.79
C TRP A 27 -12.83 23.97 -24.36
N ARG A 28 -12.38 25.11 -23.83
CA ARG A 28 -11.90 25.19 -22.45
C ARG A 28 -13.01 24.91 -21.44
N GLU A 29 -14.22 25.42 -21.66
CA GLU A 29 -15.36 25.17 -20.77
C GLU A 29 -15.73 23.68 -20.75
N ALA A 30 -15.74 23.01 -21.90
CA ALA A 30 -15.97 21.57 -21.98
C ALA A 30 -14.89 20.77 -21.24
N GLU A 31 -13.62 21.15 -21.40
CA GLU A 31 -12.50 20.50 -20.71
C GLU A 31 -12.56 20.72 -19.19
N ILE A 32 -12.89 21.94 -18.74
CA ILE A 32 -13.07 22.23 -17.32
C ILE A 32 -14.20 21.36 -16.75
N HIS A 33 -15.33 21.27 -17.46
CA HIS A 33 -16.44 20.44 -17.00
C HIS A 33 -16.08 18.95 -16.94
N SER A 34 -15.30 18.44 -17.90
CA SER A 34 -14.84 17.05 -17.88
C SER A 34 -13.89 16.80 -16.70
N LEU A 35 -12.96 17.72 -16.44
CA LEU A 35 -12.03 17.65 -15.32
C LEU A 35 -12.74 17.73 -13.98
N THR A 36 -13.68 18.66 -13.80
CA THR A 36 -14.50 18.75 -12.58
C THR A 36 -15.36 17.49 -12.39
N GLY A 37 -15.85 16.88 -13.47
CA GLY A 37 -16.54 15.59 -13.41
C GLY A 37 -15.63 14.47 -12.88
N ARG A 38 -14.41 14.38 -13.42
CA ARG A 38 -13.40 13.40 -12.96
C ARG A 38 -12.96 13.63 -11.52
N GLU A 39 -12.81 14.88 -11.10
CA GLU A 39 -12.46 15.23 -9.72
C GLU A 39 -13.53 14.72 -8.74
N LYS A 40 -14.81 14.95 -9.05
CA LYS A 40 -15.93 14.45 -8.25
C LYS A 40 -16.00 12.93 -8.21
N ASP A 41 -15.76 12.27 -9.33
CA ASP A 41 -15.73 10.80 -9.41
C ASP A 41 -14.59 10.22 -8.55
N ILE A 42 -13.39 10.79 -8.64
CA ILE A 42 -12.25 10.42 -7.80
C ILE A 42 -12.57 10.67 -6.31
N GLU A 43 -13.21 11.79 -5.97
CA GLU A 43 -13.61 12.07 -4.59
C GLU A 43 -14.62 11.04 -4.06
N GLN A 44 -15.59 10.63 -4.88
CA GLN A 44 -16.54 9.57 -4.54
C GLN A 44 -15.85 8.22 -4.34
N GLN A 45 -14.94 7.84 -5.25
CA GLN A 45 -14.15 6.62 -5.12
C GLN A 45 -13.29 6.65 -3.85
N TYR A 46 -12.68 7.78 -3.52
CA TYR A 46 -11.92 7.93 -2.28
C TYR A 46 -12.81 7.78 -1.04
N ARG A 47 -14.00 8.37 -1.03
CA ARG A 47 -14.96 8.21 0.08
C ARG A 47 -15.43 6.78 0.23
N ALA A 48 -15.72 6.09 -0.88
CA ALA A 48 -16.10 4.68 -0.88
C ALA A 48 -14.98 3.81 -0.32
N LEU A 49 -13.75 3.97 -0.82
CA LEU A 49 -12.58 3.23 -0.36
C LEU A 49 -12.28 3.50 1.12
N LYS A 50 -12.45 4.73 1.59
CA LYS A 50 -12.30 5.08 3.00
C LYS A 50 -13.32 4.35 3.88
N LEU A 51 -14.54 4.17 3.39
CA LEU A 51 -15.58 3.43 4.08
C LEU A 51 -15.25 1.94 4.12
N GLU A 52 -14.81 1.36 3.00
CA GLU A 52 -14.33 -0.03 2.94
C GLU A 52 -13.16 -0.30 3.88
N LEU A 53 -12.21 0.64 4.00
CA LEU A 53 -11.12 0.54 4.96
C LEU A 53 -11.61 0.59 6.41
N SER A 54 -12.62 1.41 6.71
CA SER A 54 -13.20 1.46 8.05
C SER A 54 -13.94 0.16 8.40
N THR A 55 -14.72 -0.39 7.48
CA THR A 55 -15.41 -1.67 7.70
C THR A 55 -14.41 -2.81 7.85
N LEU A 56 -13.36 -2.84 7.02
CA LEU A 56 -12.32 -3.87 7.12
C LEU A 56 -11.56 -3.76 8.45
N LYS A 57 -11.31 -2.54 8.93
CA LYS A 57 -10.69 -2.33 10.24
C LYS A 57 -11.59 -2.84 11.37
N ASP A 58 -12.88 -2.56 11.30
CA ASP A 58 -13.84 -3.04 12.30
C ASP A 58 -13.96 -4.57 12.27
N ASP A 59 -13.91 -5.18 11.07
CA ASP A 59 -13.89 -6.63 10.90
C ASP A 59 -12.62 -7.26 11.49
N ILE A 60 -11.45 -6.65 11.26
CA ILE A 60 -10.18 -7.10 11.87
C ILE A 60 -10.26 -7.05 13.39
N LEU A 61 -10.77 -5.95 13.97
CA LEU A 61 -10.97 -5.84 15.42
C LEU A 61 -11.97 -6.89 15.94
N GLY A 62 -13.03 -7.17 15.17
CA GLY A 62 -13.99 -8.24 15.47
C GLY A 62 -13.35 -9.63 15.45
N LEU A 63 -12.50 -9.90 14.46
CA LEU A 63 -11.74 -11.14 14.34
C LEU A 63 -10.70 -11.28 15.44
N GLU A 64 -9.96 -10.23 15.78
CA GLU A 64 -9.00 -10.21 16.90
C GLU A 64 -9.70 -10.50 18.22
N THR A 65 -10.85 -9.87 18.50
CA THR A 65 -11.62 -10.15 19.72
C THR A 65 -12.23 -11.55 19.74
N ALA A 66 -12.61 -12.10 18.59
CA ALA A 66 -13.05 -13.49 18.47
C ALA A 66 -11.89 -14.47 18.68
N LEU A 67 -10.69 -14.13 18.19
CA LEU A 67 -9.48 -14.91 18.35
C LEU A 67 -9.01 -14.91 19.81
N ASP A 68 -9.06 -13.77 20.51
CA ASP A 68 -8.79 -13.69 21.95
C ASP A 68 -9.78 -14.53 22.79
N LYS A 69 -11.06 -14.55 22.40
CA LYS A 69 -12.07 -15.42 23.02
C LYS A 69 -11.80 -16.89 22.76
N LEU A 70 -11.40 -17.26 21.55
CA LEU A 70 -11.01 -18.64 21.23
C LEU A 70 -9.71 -19.03 21.94
N GLN A 71 -8.72 -18.15 22.01
CA GLN A 71 -7.45 -18.41 22.69
C GLN A 71 -7.64 -18.57 24.20
N SER A 72 -8.52 -17.79 24.82
CA SER A 72 -8.93 -17.97 26.22
C SER A 72 -9.75 -19.25 26.44
N THR A 73 -10.46 -19.74 25.41
CA THR A 73 -11.20 -21.02 25.43
C THR A 73 -10.31 -22.24 25.17
N VAL A 74 -9.19 -22.08 24.44
CA VAL A 74 -8.19 -23.14 24.15
C VAL A 74 -7.15 -23.28 25.27
N ARG A 75 -6.92 -22.22 26.07
CA ARG A 75 -5.97 -22.24 27.19
C ARG A 75 -6.24 -23.22 28.34
N PRO A 76 -7.43 -23.84 28.54
CA PRO A 76 -7.59 -24.88 29.54
C PRO A 76 -7.01 -26.26 29.17
N GLN A 77 -6.50 -26.50 27.95
CA GLN A 77 -6.04 -27.85 27.54
C GLN A 77 -4.53 -28.05 27.33
N GLU A 78 -3.68 -27.03 27.45
CA GLU A 78 -2.22 -27.19 27.36
C GLU A 78 -1.49 -26.81 28.66
N GLN A 79 -2.01 -27.27 29.80
CA GLN A 79 -1.21 -27.40 31.02
C GLN A 79 -0.67 -28.82 31.14
N GLY A 80 0.45 -29.05 30.47
CA GLY A 80 1.21 -30.30 30.49
C GLY A 80 2.63 -30.08 29.98
N SER A 81 3.45 -29.35 30.74
CA SER A 81 4.92 -29.32 30.63
C SER A 81 5.52 -30.74 30.62
N PRO A 82 6.77 -31.00 30.14
CA PRO A 82 7.95 -30.16 30.42
C PRO A 82 9.02 -30.04 29.30
N GLU A 83 9.77 -28.94 29.34
CA GLU A 83 11.17 -28.85 28.86
C GLU A 83 12.03 -29.95 29.55
N PRO A 84 13.12 -30.50 28.96
CA PRO A 84 14.25 -29.69 28.44
C PRO A 84 15.02 -30.29 27.25
N GLY A 85 15.61 -29.44 26.42
CA GLY A 85 16.58 -29.87 25.41
C GLY A 85 17.35 -28.69 24.86
N ALA A 86 18.60 -28.55 25.29
CA ALA A 86 19.55 -27.57 24.76
C ALA A 86 19.80 -27.80 23.26
N ALA A 87 18.99 -27.16 22.42
CA ALA A 87 19.27 -26.96 21.02
C ALA A 87 19.33 -25.44 20.82
N THR A 88 20.40 -24.98 20.18
CA THR A 88 20.61 -23.59 19.78
C THR A 88 19.33 -23.04 19.14
N VAL A 89 18.56 -22.25 19.89
CA VAL A 89 17.32 -21.63 19.39
C VAL A 89 17.75 -20.76 18.22
N ASN A 90 17.41 -21.18 17.00
CA ASN A 90 17.73 -20.38 15.82
C ASN A 90 16.77 -19.19 15.79
N PHE A 91 17.26 -18.01 15.39
CA PHE A 91 16.43 -16.79 15.34
C PHE A 91 15.16 -16.97 14.48
N GLU A 92 15.22 -17.89 13.51
CA GLU A 92 14.11 -18.29 12.64
C GLU A 92 12.96 -18.93 13.43
N GLU A 93 13.26 -19.88 14.32
CA GLU A 93 12.26 -20.52 15.19
C GLU A 93 11.66 -19.51 16.17
N PHE A 94 12.47 -18.54 16.63
CA PHE A 94 11.98 -17.44 17.44
C PHE A 94 11.01 -16.54 16.66
N LEU A 95 11.32 -16.16 15.42
CA LEU A 95 10.44 -15.35 14.57
C LEU A 95 9.11 -16.06 14.26
N ILE A 96 9.14 -17.38 14.03
CA ILE A 96 7.95 -18.20 13.83
C ILE A 96 7.13 -18.28 15.13
N SER A 97 7.78 -18.49 16.29
CA SER A 97 7.10 -18.55 17.59
C SER A 97 6.40 -17.24 17.98
N GLN A 98 6.93 -16.10 17.52
CA GLN A 98 6.34 -14.78 17.74
C GLN A 98 5.24 -14.45 16.71
N GLY A 99 4.98 -15.32 15.73
CA GLY A 99 4.00 -15.09 14.67
C GLY A 99 4.37 -13.96 13.71
N ILE A 100 5.64 -13.54 13.68
CA ILE A 100 6.11 -12.45 12.80
C ILE A 100 6.23 -12.94 11.35
N VAL A 101 6.61 -14.21 11.18
CA VAL A 101 6.88 -14.83 9.88
C VAL A 101 6.37 -16.27 9.89
N ASN A 102 5.79 -16.72 8.78
CA ASN A 102 5.37 -18.12 8.61
C ASN A 102 6.51 -18.98 8.06
N GLN A 103 6.46 -20.29 8.31
CA GLN A 103 7.48 -21.24 7.83
C GLN A 103 7.73 -21.15 6.31
N GLU A 104 6.66 -20.97 5.51
CA GLU A 104 6.77 -20.78 4.06
C GLU A 104 7.54 -19.49 3.68
N GLN A 105 7.35 -18.40 4.43
CA GLN A 105 8.05 -17.13 4.18
C GLN A 105 9.53 -17.24 4.54
N CYS A 106 9.87 -18.01 5.59
CA CYS A 106 11.25 -18.36 5.88
C CYS A 106 11.87 -19.16 4.72
N GLU A 107 11.22 -20.20 4.23
CA GLU A 107 11.74 -20.98 3.10
C GLU A 107 11.98 -20.11 1.85
N ARG A 108 11.08 -19.17 1.56
CA ARG A 108 11.24 -18.21 0.45
C ARG A 108 12.41 -17.26 0.67
N ALA A 109 12.61 -16.76 1.87
CA ALA A 109 13.76 -15.91 2.20
C ALA A 109 15.09 -16.69 2.12
N VAL A 110 15.14 -17.95 2.54
CA VAL A 110 16.30 -18.82 2.36
C VAL A 110 16.60 -19.02 0.88
N ARG A 111 15.59 -19.33 0.06
CA ARG A 111 15.76 -19.43 -1.40
C ARG A 111 16.30 -18.13 -1.99
N PHE A 112 15.80 -16.98 -1.54
CA PHE A 112 16.28 -15.68 -2.00
C PHE A 112 17.76 -15.45 -1.66
N ILE A 113 18.21 -15.80 -0.45
CA ILE A 113 19.61 -15.69 -0.05
C ILE A 113 20.50 -16.60 -0.89
N THR A 114 20.09 -17.87 -1.06
CA THR A 114 20.84 -18.84 -1.88
C THR A 114 20.92 -18.42 -3.34
N ALA A 115 19.86 -17.84 -3.90
CA ALA A 115 19.83 -17.33 -5.27
C ALA A 115 20.60 -16.01 -5.43
N SER A 116 20.66 -15.18 -4.40
CA SER A 116 21.33 -13.88 -4.45
C SER A 116 22.85 -13.99 -4.52
N GLY A 117 23.45 -15.13 -4.14
CA GLY A 117 24.91 -15.32 -4.11
C GLY A 117 25.67 -14.38 -3.16
N ASN A 118 24.95 -13.58 -2.37
CA ASN A 118 25.51 -12.62 -1.43
C ASN A 118 25.69 -13.30 -0.06
N GLY A 119 26.91 -13.75 0.24
CA GLY A 119 27.24 -14.38 1.52
C GLY A 119 27.07 -13.48 2.76
N ASN A 120 26.85 -12.18 2.56
CA ASN A 120 26.59 -11.22 3.64
C ASN A 120 25.10 -10.92 3.87
N LEU A 121 24.20 -11.44 3.04
CA LEU A 121 22.77 -11.20 3.21
C LEU A 121 22.23 -12.11 4.32
N ARG A 122 21.88 -11.51 5.46
CA ARG A 122 21.29 -12.25 6.57
C ARG A 122 19.82 -12.53 6.30
N MET A 123 19.31 -13.57 6.95
CA MET A 123 17.91 -13.96 6.89
C MET A 123 16.96 -12.82 7.27
N GLU A 124 17.34 -12.04 8.28
CA GLU A 124 16.66 -10.82 8.73
C GLU A 124 16.44 -9.81 7.60
N ASP A 125 17.49 -9.55 6.82
CA ASP A 125 17.48 -8.58 5.74
C ASP A 125 16.67 -9.10 4.55
N ALA A 126 16.76 -10.40 4.26
CA ALA A 126 15.97 -11.04 3.21
C ALA A 126 14.46 -10.99 3.52
N LEU A 127 14.06 -11.21 4.78
CA LEU A 127 12.67 -11.11 5.21
C LEU A 127 12.11 -9.69 5.07
N VAL A 128 12.93 -8.67 5.35
CA VAL A 128 12.56 -7.26 5.17
C VAL A 128 12.50 -6.89 3.69
N LEU A 129 13.48 -7.32 2.89
CA LEU A 129 13.54 -7.03 1.44
C LEU A 129 12.38 -7.66 0.67
N LEU A 130 11.96 -8.87 1.06
CA LEU A 130 10.80 -9.54 0.48
C LEU A 130 9.45 -9.01 1.00
N GLY A 131 9.48 -8.09 1.96
CA GLY A 131 8.28 -7.50 2.56
C GLY A 131 7.49 -8.46 3.47
N PHE A 132 8.10 -9.57 3.88
CA PHE A 132 7.45 -10.54 4.79
C PHE A 132 7.43 -10.05 6.24
N ALA A 133 8.41 -9.22 6.63
CA ALA A 133 8.46 -8.63 7.96
C ALA A 133 8.84 -7.15 7.88
N SER A 134 8.28 -6.33 8.78
CA SER A 134 8.71 -4.94 8.91
C SER A 134 10.07 -4.88 9.60
N TYR A 135 10.93 -3.94 9.17
CA TYR A 135 12.20 -3.66 9.84
C TYR A 135 12.01 -3.37 11.34
N LYS A 136 10.89 -2.77 11.74
CA LYS A 136 10.57 -2.50 13.15
C LYS A 136 10.38 -3.79 13.95
N ASP A 137 9.70 -4.77 13.36
CA ASP A 137 9.35 -6.03 14.02
C ASP A 137 10.57 -6.94 14.14
N VAL A 138 11.37 -7.03 13.08
CA VAL A 138 12.64 -7.77 13.09
C VAL A 138 13.62 -7.16 14.10
N LYS A 139 13.69 -5.83 14.18
CA LYS A 139 14.53 -5.14 15.18
C LYS A 139 14.03 -5.36 16.61
N ALA A 140 12.71 -5.37 16.82
CA ALA A 140 12.12 -5.66 18.13
C ALA A 140 12.36 -7.12 18.54
N ALA A 141 12.18 -8.07 17.62
CA ALA A 141 12.47 -9.48 17.82
C ALA A 141 13.95 -9.71 18.16
N ARG A 142 14.86 -9.04 17.43
CA ARG A 142 16.31 -9.15 17.68
C ARG A 142 16.73 -8.62 19.06
N LYS A 143 16.06 -7.59 19.57
CA LYS A 143 16.27 -7.11 20.95
C LYS A 143 15.78 -8.12 21.99
N LYS A 144 14.66 -8.79 21.73
CA LYS A 144 14.09 -9.82 22.62
C LYS A 144 14.87 -11.14 22.57
N PHE A 145 15.52 -11.41 21.45
CA PHE A 145 16.31 -12.61 21.20
C PHE A 145 17.78 -12.49 21.64
N GLN A 146 18.21 -11.37 22.23
CA GLN A 146 19.57 -11.31 22.79
C GLN A 146 19.72 -12.40 23.86
N PRO A 147 20.68 -13.35 23.70
CA PRO A 147 21.05 -14.28 24.77
C PRO A 147 21.75 -13.54 25.92
#